data_AF-A0A8J4ETN4-F1
#
_entry.id   AF-A0A8J4ETN4-F1
#
_cell.length_a   1.000
_cell.length_b   1.000
_cell.length_c   1.000
_cell.angle_alpha   90.00
_cell.angle_beta   90.00
_cell.angle_gamma   90.00
#
_symmetry.space_group_name_H-M   'P 1'
#
loop_
_entity.id
_entity.type
_entity.pdbx_description
1 polymer ?
#
loop_
_entity_poly.entity_id
_entity_poly.type
_entity_poly.pdbx_seq_one_letter_code
_entity_poly.pdbx_strand_id
1 'polypeptide(L)'
;MAAGDVSRLGRLMVEAQQLFDQLAGPLCPEQLTAPILHKVLSYPAIQELVWGGKGVGSQGDGTAQLLCRGSEEQAKVCAILCSDLGLDCMPLTVTPLRNHDPK
;
A
#
# COMPACT_ATOMS: atom_id res chain seq x y z
N MET A 1 2.77 1.90 18.16
CA MET A 1 1.59 2.60 17.61
C MET A 1 0.44 2.37 18.59
N ALA A 2 0.14 3.32 19.48
CA ALA A 2 -0.86 3.15 20.53
C ALA A 2 -2.08 4.10 20.39
N ALA A 3 -1.97 5.14 19.56
CA ALA A 3 -2.98 6.19 19.43
C ALA A 3 -3.86 6.11 18.15
N GLY A 4 -3.66 5.11 17.28
CA GLY A 4 -4.48 4.94 16.07
C GLY A 4 -4.28 5.99 14.97
N ASP A 5 -3.12 6.67 14.90
CA ASP A 5 -2.83 7.67 13.86
C ASP A 5 -2.58 7.02 12.50
N VAL A 6 -3.66 6.87 11.72
CA VAL A 6 -3.64 6.29 10.37
C VAL A 6 -2.85 7.12 9.37
N SER A 7 -2.82 8.45 9.50
CA SER A 7 -2.05 9.30 8.59
C SER A 7 -0.55 9.07 8.76
N ARG A 8 -0.11 8.95 10.02
CA ARG A 8 1.30 8.64 10.34
C ARG A 8 1.67 7.24 9.90
N LEU A 9 0.76 6.27 10.05
CA LEU A 9 0.97 4.93 9.51
C LEU A 9 1.20 4.97 8.00
N GLY A 10 0.37 5.71 7.25
CA GLY A 10 0.56 5.88 5.81
C GLY A 10 1.92 6.49 5.46
N ARG A 11 2.35 7.55 6.15
CA ARG A 11 3.68 8.13 5.97
C ARG A 11 4.81 7.12 6.24
N LEU A 12 4.68 6.33 7.30
CA LEU A 12 5.66 5.27 7.63
C LEU A 12 5.69 4.15 6.57
N MET A 13 4.57 3.84 5.92
CA MET A 13 4.56 2.88 4.81
C MET A 13 5.38 3.41 3.62
N VAL A 14 5.22 4.69 3.28
CA VAL A 14 6.01 5.34 2.21
C VAL A 14 7.49 5.37 2.57
N GLU A 15 7.84 5.77 3.79
CA GLU A 15 9.22 5.77 4.27
C GLU A 15 9.84 4.37 4.23
N ALA A 16 9.09 3.35 4.65
CA ALA A 16 9.53 1.96 4.58
C ALA A 16 9.77 1.50 3.13
N GLN A 17 8.97 1.95 2.17
CA GLN A 17 9.22 1.68 0.76
C GLN A 17 10.51 2.34 0.30
N GLN A 18 10.68 3.64 0.57
CA GLN A 18 11.88 4.38 0.18
C GLN A 18 13.15 3.77 0.74
N LEU A 19 13.14 3.35 2.01
CA LEU A 19 14.27 2.67 2.64
C LEU A 19 14.54 1.31 1.99
N PHE A 20 13.50 0.57 1.60
CA PHE A 20 13.68 -0.69 0.89
C PHE A 20 14.32 -0.47 -0.49
N ASP A 21 13.84 0.52 -1.25
CA ASP A 21 14.37 0.86 -2.57
C ASP A 21 15.85 1.25 -2.49
N GLN A 22 16.22 1.99 -1.45
CA GLN A 22 17.60 2.45 -1.24
C GLN A 22 18.55 1.32 -0.77
N LEU A 23 18.08 0.47 0.13
CA LEU A 23 18.96 -0.49 0.82
C LEU A 23 18.90 -1.89 0.21
N ALA A 24 17.71 -2.35 -0.18
CA ALA A 24 17.51 -3.70 -0.72
C ALA A 24 17.49 -3.72 -2.25
N GLY A 25 16.90 -2.71 -2.91
CA GLY A 25 16.82 -2.60 -4.37
C GLY A 25 18.15 -2.91 -5.10
N PRO A 26 19.29 -2.31 -4.70
CA PRO A 26 20.58 -2.53 -5.35
C PRO A 26 21.15 -3.94 -5.19
N LEU A 27 20.66 -4.73 -4.21
CA LEU A 27 21.19 -6.06 -3.91
C LEU A 27 20.75 -7.11 -4.94
N CYS A 28 19.59 -6.90 -5.59
CA CYS A 28 19.12 -7.75 -6.69
C CYS A 28 18.29 -6.92 -7.70
N PRO A 29 18.95 -6.08 -8.53
CA PRO A 29 18.25 -5.13 -9.41
C PRO A 29 17.27 -5.80 -10.37
N GLU A 30 17.61 -7.00 -10.88
CA GLU A 30 16.76 -7.75 -11.81
C GLU A 30 15.41 -8.14 -11.20
N GLN A 31 15.31 -8.23 -9.87
CA GLN A 31 14.08 -8.62 -9.17
C GLN A 31 13.42 -7.45 -8.43
N LEU A 32 14.21 -6.50 -7.93
CA LEU A 32 13.74 -5.48 -6.98
C LEU A 32 13.59 -4.08 -7.59
N THR A 33 13.88 -3.89 -8.88
CA THR A 33 13.59 -2.61 -9.57
C THR A 33 12.09 -2.31 -9.65
N ALA A 34 11.24 -3.35 -9.66
CA ALA A 34 9.79 -3.26 -9.46
C ALA A 34 9.06 -2.09 -10.18
N PRO A 35 9.22 -1.90 -11.50
CA PRO A 35 8.68 -0.75 -12.22
C PRO A 35 7.15 -0.62 -12.12
N ILE A 36 6.41 -1.72 -12.04
CA ILE A 36 4.94 -1.69 -11.91
C ILE A 36 4.56 -1.26 -10.48
N LEU A 37 5.26 -1.78 -9.47
CA LEU A 37 5.07 -1.32 -8.08
C LEU A 37 5.25 0.20 -7.97
N HIS A 38 6.36 0.74 -8.47
CA HIS A 38 6.61 2.19 -8.40
C HIS A 38 5.61 3.00 -9.20
N LYS A 39 5.15 2.50 -10.34
CA LYS A 39 4.07 3.12 -11.11
C LYS A 39 2.79 3.21 -10.28
N VAL A 40 2.39 2.14 -9.59
CA VAL A 40 1.19 2.15 -8.73
C VAL A 40 1.37 3.14 -7.57
N LEU A 41 2.48 3.05 -6.83
CA LEU A 41 2.68 3.89 -5.64
C LEU A 41 2.74 5.38 -5.95
N SER A 42 3.20 5.75 -7.15
CA SER A 42 3.27 7.15 -7.60
C SER A 42 2.09 7.56 -8.50
N TYR A 43 1.10 6.69 -8.72
CA TYR A 43 0.05 6.95 -9.69
C TYR A 43 -0.79 8.16 -9.28
N PRO A 44 -0.82 9.27 -10.06
CA PRO A 44 -1.39 10.54 -9.59
C PRO A 44 -2.86 10.45 -9.20
N ALA A 45 -3.65 9.67 -9.95
CA ALA A 45 -5.10 9.58 -9.77
C ALA A 45 -5.53 8.99 -8.40
N ILE A 46 -4.63 8.31 -7.68
CA ILE A 46 -4.94 7.71 -6.38
C ILE A 46 -4.35 8.46 -5.19
N GLN A 47 -3.51 9.47 -5.39
CA GLN A 47 -2.73 10.08 -4.31
C GLN A 47 -3.61 10.78 -3.26
N GLU A 48 -4.72 11.39 -3.68
CA GLU A 48 -5.69 12.00 -2.76
C GLU A 48 -6.55 10.96 -2.01
N LEU A 49 -6.58 9.70 -2.49
CA LEU A 49 -7.43 8.64 -1.96
C LEU A 49 -6.72 7.76 -0.91
N VAL A 50 -5.40 7.91 -0.78
CA VAL A 50 -4.56 7.08 0.10
C VAL A 50 -3.78 7.92 1.11
N TRP A 51 -3.44 7.31 2.25
CA TRP A 51 -2.50 7.84 3.23
C TRP A 51 -1.05 7.45 2.92
N GLY A 52 -0.85 6.37 2.16
CA GLY A 52 0.46 5.86 1.78
C GLY A 52 0.39 4.42 1.26
N GLY A 53 1.53 3.88 0.83
CA GLY A 53 1.61 2.54 0.27
C GLY A 53 3.04 1.99 0.22
N LYS A 54 3.15 0.66 0.07
CA LYS A 54 4.42 -0.05 -0.10
C LYS A 54 4.21 -1.41 -0.78
N GLY A 55 5.26 -2.03 -1.31
CA GLY A 55 5.26 -3.44 -1.72
C GLY A 55 5.14 -4.37 -0.52
N VAL A 56 4.61 -5.58 -0.72
CA VAL A 56 4.46 -6.60 0.34
C VAL A 56 5.44 -7.75 0.14
N GLY A 57 5.92 -8.34 1.23
CA GLY A 57 6.81 -9.51 1.20
C GLY A 57 8.17 -9.20 0.58
N SER A 58 8.59 -10.02 -0.38
CA SER A 58 9.83 -9.84 -1.14
C SER A 58 9.81 -8.63 -2.08
N GLN A 59 8.64 -8.01 -2.27
CA GLN A 59 8.43 -6.93 -3.24
C GLN A 59 8.70 -7.38 -4.69
N GLY A 60 9.34 -6.55 -5.51
CA GLY A 60 9.30 -6.71 -6.97
C GLY A 60 7.91 -6.33 -7.49
N ASP A 61 7.52 -6.85 -8.65
CA ASP A 61 6.17 -6.61 -9.20
C ASP A 61 5.14 -7.64 -8.73
N GLY A 62 5.24 -8.01 -7.45
CA GLY A 62 4.19 -8.71 -6.73
C GLY A 62 3.04 -7.76 -6.38
N THR A 63 2.69 -7.69 -5.09
CA THR A 63 1.53 -6.91 -4.62
C THR A 63 1.94 -5.59 -3.97
N ALA A 64 1.27 -4.50 -4.38
CA ALA A 64 1.27 -3.25 -3.65
C ALA A 64 0.18 -3.26 -2.56
N GLN A 65 0.50 -2.78 -1.36
CA GLN A 65 -0.45 -2.51 -0.30
C GLN A 65 -0.64 -1.00 -0.16
N LEU A 66 -1.89 -0.56 -0.27
CA LEU A 66 -2.30 0.83 -0.15
C LEU A 66 -3.18 1.02 1.08
N LEU A 67 -2.86 2.02 1.91
CA LEU A 67 -3.70 2.44 3.03
C LEU A 67 -4.67 3.52 2.53
N CYS A 68 -5.87 3.10 2.13
CA CYS A 68 -6.92 4.01 1.64
C CYS A 68 -7.50 4.84 2.79
N ARG A 69 -8.04 6.02 2.48
CA ARG A 69 -8.64 6.91 3.50
C ARG A 69 -9.93 6.36 4.11
N GLY A 70 -10.65 5.55 3.35
CA GLY A 70 -11.91 4.95 3.71
C GLY A 70 -12.34 3.90 2.69
N SER A 71 -13.52 3.33 2.89
CA SER A 71 -14.09 2.29 2.02
C SER A 71 -14.48 2.83 0.64
N GLU A 72 -14.96 4.07 0.55
CA GLU A 72 -15.29 4.70 -0.73
C GLU A 72 -14.03 4.99 -1.53
N GLU A 73 -12.98 5.50 -0.88
CA GLU A 73 -11.68 5.71 -1.50
C GLU A 73 -11.06 4.39 -1.94
N GLN A 74 -11.17 3.32 -1.14
CA GLN A 74 -10.71 1.98 -1.53
C GLN A 74 -11.40 1.52 -2.82
N ALA A 75 -12.73 1.67 -2.92
CA ALA A 75 -13.46 1.29 -4.13
C ALA A 75 -13.01 2.11 -5.35
N LYS A 76 -12.81 3.42 -5.19
CA LYS A 76 -12.30 4.31 -6.25
C LYS A 76 -10.88 3.92 -6.69
N VAL A 77 -9.99 3.65 -5.73
CA VAL A 77 -8.62 3.20 -6.02
C VAL A 77 -8.64 1.89 -6.81
N CYS A 78 -9.44 0.90 -6.39
CA CYS A 78 -9.59 -0.35 -7.13
C CYS A 78 -10.07 -0.10 -8.56
N ALA A 79 -11.13 0.71 -8.73
CA ALA A 79 -11.66 1.02 -10.06
C ALA A 79 -10.62 1.68 -10.97
N ILE A 80 -9.91 2.69 -10.46
CA ILE A 80 -8.84 3.42 -11.18
C ILE A 80 -7.70 2.47 -11.58
N LEU A 81 -7.21 1.62 -10.67
CA LEU A 81 -6.10 0.74 -10.96
C LEU A 81 -6.50 -0.40 -11.93
N CYS A 82 -7.73 -0.91 -11.81
CA CYS A 82 -8.29 -1.86 -12.77
C CYS A 82 -8.46 -1.23 -14.16
N SER A 83 -9.04 -0.03 -14.27
CA SER A 83 -9.31 0.60 -15.56
C SER A 83 -8.07 1.14 -16.25
N ASP A 84 -7.21 1.82 -15.50
CA ASP A 84 -6.12 2.59 -16.08
C ASP A 84 -4.86 1.74 -16.25
N LEU A 85 -4.63 0.81 -15.33
CA LEU A 85 -3.40 0.01 -15.26
C LEU A 85 -3.64 -1.49 -15.49
N GLY A 86 -4.89 -1.95 -15.60
CA GLY A 86 -5.22 -3.36 -15.85
C GLY A 86 -4.83 -4.29 -14.69
N LEU A 87 -4.78 -3.75 -13.46
CA LEU A 87 -4.34 -4.50 -12.28
C LEU A 87 -5.52 -5.14 -11.55
N ASP A 88 -5.33 -6.35 -11.05
CA ASP A 88 -6.27 -6.98 -10.13
C ASP A 88 -6.15 -6.37 -8.73
N CYS A 89 -7.29 -6.05 -8.12
CA CYS A 89 -7.36 -5.45 -6.80
C CYS A 89 -8.09 -6.34 -5.81
N MET A 90 -7.50 -6.57 -4.64
CA MET A 90 -8.13 -7.28 -3.52
C MET A 90 -8.49 -6.29 -2.41
N PRO A 91 -9.77 -5.87 -2.28
CA PRO A 91 -10.18 -5.02 -1.17
C PRO A 91 -10.09 -5.79 0.14
N LEU A 92 -9.38 -5.23 1.11
CA LEU A 92 -9.19 -5.81 2.44
C LEU A 92 -9.46 -4.76 3.51
N THR A 93 -10.24 -5.13 4.52
CA THR A 93 -10.44 -4.33 5.74
C THR A 93 -9.98 -5.15 6.93
N VAL A 94 -8.99 -4.64 7.67
CA VAL A 94 -8.56 -5.22 8.94
C VAL A 94 -9.46 -4.65 10.04
N THR A 95 -10.33 -5.49 10.60
CA THR A 95 -11.22 -5.09 11.68
C THR A 95 -10.49 -5.09 13.02
N PRO A 96 -10.82 -4.18 13.95
CA PRO A 96 -10.30 -4.25 15.30
C PRO A 96 -10.66 -5.59 15.95
N LEU A 97 -9.70 -6.20 16.65
CA LEU A 97 -9.99 -7.31 17.54
C LEU A 97 -10.97 -6.83 18.61
N ARG A 98 -12.14 -7.45 18.70
CA ARG A 98 -13.03 -7.29 19.85
C ARG A 98 -12.41 -8.05 21.01
N ASN A 99 -11.96 -7.36 22.04
CA ASN A 99 -11.66 -8.03 23.31
C ASN A 99 -12.97 -8.64 23.81
N HIS A 100 -12.96 -9.95 24.04
CA HIS A 100 -14.12 -10.69 24.54
C HIS A 100 -14.52 -10.11 25.91
N ASP A 101 -15.80 -9.77 26.09
CA ASP A 101 -16.33 -9.47 27.42
C ASP A 101 -16.10 -10.69 28.34
N PRO A 102 -15.51 -10.52 29.53
CA PRO A 102 -15.45 -11.60 30.50
C PRO A 102 -16.87 -12.00 30.89
N LYS A 103 -17.20 -13.27 30.66
CA LYS A 103 -18.43 -13.89 31.18
C LYS A 103 -18.46 -13.88 32.69
#